data_AF-A0A8J6EB74-F1
#
_entry.id   AF-A0A8J6EB74-F1
#
_cell.length_a   1.000
_cell.length_b   1.000
_cell.length_c   1.000
_cell.angle_alpha   90.00
_cell.angle_beta   90.00
_cell.angle_gamma   90.00
#
_symmetry.space_group_name_H-M   'P 1'
#
loop_
_entity.id
_entity.type
_entity.pdbx_description
1 polymer ?
#
loop_
_entity_poly.entity_id
_entity_poly.type
_entity_poly.pdbx_seq_one_letter_code
_entity_poly.pdbx_strand_id
1 'polypeptide(L)'
;MESMPLLKPCRAQQSARFWVSVRRGLLIFFWMMFAALTSLAVVFLVRAYEPPPPSVWHQRRVICRNTAPAPQSDVARRIQAASALGCGGLILAQEEVNSLNLRRLVTEGKQYGVSIILEVPILEDYDCHQLQRLKDAARSWLADGASGFYLLGGGKATVIMISQILQNEVEIISGEERLILLPDWLCDDEDMPKNKSQVLRTCPLTDWNLQKFTVRSEMKDTAWEVMSGDTDGLQLRQFLAITLPGTIILSLNQSQPLPSWLSFLLILRFQTPDLYTGWLQIISDGSSYRALSHWGCSTLLVIIGCYDQSQNVSLRLPHFSASARLLLSTKQQRSPGQVLQDSVQLLPGEAQLLRLTPD
;
A
#
# COMPACT_ATOMS: atom_id res chain seq x y z
N MET A 1 -1.18 73.94 -74.62
CA MET A 1 -0.56 74.12 -73.29
C MET A 1 -0.85 72.87 -72.49
N GLU A 2 0.23 72.16 -72.18
CA GLU A 2 0.41 71.10 -71.18
C GLU A 2 -0.76 70.13 -70.91
N SER A 3 -0.75 69.02 -71.66
CA SER A 3 -1.42 67.78 -71.30
C SER A 3 -0.82 67.22 -70.00
N MET A 4 -1.54 67.36 -68.89
CA MET A 4 -1.18 66.70 -67.63
C MET A 4 -1.27 65.18 -67.79
N PRO A 5 -0.18 64.43 -67.49
CA PRO A 5 -0.23 62.98 -67.55
C PRO A 5 -1.14 62.45 -66.44
N LEU A 6 -2.21 61.77 -66.84
CA LEU A 6 -3.08 60.97 -65.99
C LEU A 6 -2.23 59.94 -65.23
N LEU A 7 -1.89 60.27 -63.99
CA LEU A 7 -1.20 59.38 -63.05
C LEU A 7 -2.09 58.16 -62.82
N LYS A 8 -1.75 57.05 -63.49
CA LYS A 8 -2.42 55.75 -63.34
C LYS A 8 -2.43 55.35 -61.85
N PRO A 9 -3.59 55.14 -61.21
CA PRO A 9 -3.69 54.62 -59.85
C PRO A 9 -3.40 53.11 -59.82
N CYS A 10 -2.28 52.66 -60.37
CA CYS A 10 -1.95 51.23 -60.45
C CYS A 10 -1.28 50.67 -59.19
N ARG A 11 -0.81 51.51 -58.25
CA ARG A 11 -0.13 51.02 -57.03
C ARG A 11 -1.07 50.77 -55.85
N ALA A 12 -2.23 51.44 -55.77
CA ALA A 12 -3.13 51.29 -54.62
C ALA A 12 -3.93 49.98 -54.62
N GLN A 13 -4.11 49.34 -55.78
CA GLN A 13 -4.94 48.12 -55.90
C GLN A 13 -4.14 46.83 -55.65
N GLN A 14 -2.81 46.84 -55.83
CA GLN A 14 -1.93 45.71 -55.50
C GLN A 14 -1.72 45.55 -53.99
N SER A 15 -1.69 46.64 -53.23
CA SER A 15 -1.53 46.57 -51.77
C SER A 15 -2.72 45.88 -51.09
N ALA A 16 -3.96 46.13 -51.55
CA ALA A 16 -5.16 45.53 -50.95
C ALA A 16 -5.17 43.99 -51.07
N ARG A 17 -4.78 43.43 -52.22
CA ARG A 17 -4.74 41.96 -52.41
C ARG A 17 -3.69 41.28 -51.54
N PHE A 18 -2.53 41.93 -51.36
CA PHE A 18 -1.48 41.44 -50.46
C PHE A 18 -1.98 41.33 -49.01
N TRP A 19 -2.61 42.38 -48.48
CA TRP A 19 -3.14 42.38 -47.11
C TRP A 19 -4.25 41.35 -46.89
N VAL A 20 -5.10 41.09 -47.88
CA VAL A 20 -6.10 40.01 -47.79
C VAL A 20 -5.45 38.63 -47.71
N SER A 21 -4.39 38.40 -48.49
CA SER A 21 -3.63 37.14 -48.44
C SER A 21 -2.92 36.96 -47.11
N VAL A 22 -2.25 38.01 -46.60
CA VAL A 22 -1.59 38.00 -45.29
C VAL A 22 -2.59 37.73 -44.17
N ARG A 23 -3.77 38.39 -44.18
CA ARG A 23 -4.81 38.17 -43.17
C ARG A 23 -5.34 36.73 -43.18
N ARG A 24 -5.53 36.13 -44.35
CA ARG A 24 -5.91 34.71 -44.47
C ARG A 24 -4.80 33.80 -43.93
N GLY A 25 -3.56 34.07 -44.28
CA GLY A 25 -2.40 33.34 -43.75
C GLY A 25 -2.32 33.39 -42.22
N LEU A 26 -2.47 34.57 -41.63
CA LEU A 26 -2.48 34.75 -40.17
C LEU A 26 -3.64 34.04 -39.49
N LEU A 27 -4.85 34.09 -40.07
CA LEU A 27 -6.00 33.36 -39.54
C LEU A 27 -5.77 31.84 -39.59
N ILE A 28 -5.27 31.31 -40.71
CA ILE A 28 -4.95 29.88 -40.84
C ILE A 28 -3.89 29.48 -39.82
N PHE A 29 -2.82 30.26 -39.68
CA PHE A 29 -1.77 30.02 -38.69
C PHE A 29 -2.31 30.03 -37.27
N PHE A 30 -3.15 31.01 -36.92
CA PHE A 30 -3.81 31.09 -35.62
C PHE A 30 -4.62 29.82 -35.30
N TRP A 31 -5.45 29.36 -36.24
CA TRP A 31 -6.24 28.15 -36.06
C TRP A 31 -5.39 26.88 -35.94
N MET A 32 -4.30 26.78 -36.71
CA MET A 32 -3.35 25.67 -36.58
C MET A 32 -2.66 25.67 -35.21
N MET A 33 -2.23 26.83 -34.72
CA MET A 33 -1.63 26.96 -33.40
C MET A 33 -2.63 26.64 -32.28
N PHE A 34 -3.87 27.11 -32.40
CA PHE A 34 -4.94 26.80 -31.46
C PHE A 34 -5.23 25.29 -31.41
N ALA A 35 -5.33 24.64 -32.58
CA ALA A 35 -5.51 23.19 -32.66
C ALA A 35 -4.33 22.45 -32.03
N ALA A 36 -3.09 22.85 -32.33
CA ALA A 36 -1.89 22.24 -31.76
C ALA A 36 -1.82 22.36 -30.23
N LEU A 37 -2.11 23.55 -29.67
CA LEU A 37 -2.15 23.76 -28.22
C LEU A 37 -3.27 22.96 -27.56
N THR A 38 -4.44 22.85 -28.21
CA THR A 38 -5.55 22.04 -27.71
C THR A 38 -5.20 20.56 -27.70
N SER A 39 -4.60 20.04 -28.77
CA SER A 39 -4.11 18.66 -28.83
C SER A 39 -3.05 18.39 -27.77
N LEU A 40 -2.11 19.32 -27.56
CA LEU A 40 -1.10 19.21 -26.52
C LEU A 40 -1.73 19.20 -25.13
N ALA A 41 -2.72 20.06 -24.86
CA ALA A 41 -3.45 20.07 -23.61
C ALA A 41 -4.22 18.77 -23.35
N VAL A 42 -4.84 18.18 -24.39
CA VAL A 42 -5.48 16.86 -24.30
C VAL A 42 -4.44 15.77 -24.00
N VAL A 43 -3.29 15.77 -24.67
CA VAL A 43 -2.22 14.82 -24.39
C VAL A 43 -1.70 14.97 -22.96
N PHE A 44 -1.54 16.20 -22.47
CA PHE A 44 -1.17 16.45 -21.08
C PHE A 44 -2.26 15.98 -20.11
N LEU A 45 -3.54 16.22 -20.38
CA LEU A 45 -4.62 15.74 -19.51
C LEU A 45 -4.69 14.22 -19.48
N VAL A 46 -4.53 13.57 -20.63
CA VAL A 46 -4.53 12.10 -20.74
C VAL A 46 -3.30 11.49 -20.07
N ARG A 47 -2.12 12.13 -20.16
CA ARG A 47 -0.87 11.61 -19.56
C ARG A 47 -0.65 12.02 -18.11
N ALA A 48 -1.12 13.19 -17.69
CA ALA A 48 -0.95 13.69 -16.34
C ALA A 48 -1.96 13.07 -15.36
N TYR A 49 -3.04 12.49 -15.89
CA TYR A 49 -4.10 11.87 -15.11
C TYR A 49 -4.11 10.36 -15.32
N GLU A 50 -3.01 9.68 -15.00
CA GLU A 50 -3.14 8.33 -14.48
C GLU A 50 -3.55 8.49 -13.01
N PRO A 51 -4.85 8.36 -12.67
CA PRO A 51 -5.23 8.37 -11.27
C PRO A 51 -4.42 7.25 -10.60
N PRO A 52 -3.91 7.49 -9.37
CA PRO A 52 -3.26 6.41 -8.64
C PRO A 52 -4.19 5.20 -8.65
N PRO A 53 -3.68 3.98 -8.88
CA PRO A 53 -4.51 2.80 -8.91
C PRO A 53 -5.39 2.81 -7.66
N PRO A 54 -6.71 2.52 -7.77
CA PRO A 54 -7.61 2.55 -6.63
C PRO A 54 -7.03 1.61 -5.57
N SER A 55 -6.44 2.19 -4.54
CA SER A 55 -5.79 1.41 -3.51
C SER A 55 -6.87 0.92 -2.56
N VAL A 56 -7.00 -0.40 -2.49
CA VAL A 56 -7.94 -1.11 -1.64
C VAL A 56 -7.69 -0.72 -0.18
N TRP A 57 -8.74 -0.65 0.64
CA TRP A 57 -8.64 -0.14 2.01
C TRP A 57 -7.56 -0.86 2.85
N HIS A 58 -7.36 -2.16 2.61
CA HIS A 58 -6.40 -3.00 3.32
C HIS A 58 -4.93 -2.75 2.93
N GLN A 59 -4.67 -2.12 1.76
CA GLN A 59 -3.30 -1.73 1.38
C GLN A 59 -2.88 -0.43 2.08
N ARG A 60 -3.83 0.50 2.26
CA ARG A 60 -3.57 1.81 2.88
C ARG A 60 -3.31 1.74 4.38
N ARG A 61 -3.91 0.77 5.05
CA ARG A 61 -3.93 0.67 6.51
C ARG A 61 -3.43 -0.68 6.98
N VAL A 62 -3.01 -0.71 8.23
CA VAL A 62 -2.58 -1.94 8.88
C VAL A 62 -3.79 -2.71 9.38
N ILE A 63 -3.72 -4.03 9.27
CA ILE A 63 -4.66 -4.97 9.87
C ILE A 63 -4.03 -5.44 11.19
N CYS A 64 -4.82 -5.39 12.26
CA CYS A 64 -4.37 -5.76 13.58
C CYS A 64 -4.93 -7.15 13.91
N ARG A 65 -4.05 -8.08 14.29
CA ARG A 65 -4.42 -9.43 14.73
C ARG A 65 -4.20 -9.53 16.23
N ASN A 66 -5.17 -10.07 16.95
CA ASN A 66 -4.99 -10.38 18.35
C ASN A 66 -4.70 -11.87 18.47
N THR A 67 -3.60 -12.22 19.13
CA THR A 67 -3.19 -13.61 19.31
C THR A 67 -3.73 -14.23 20.60
N ALA A 68 -4.24 -13.42 21.53
CA ALA A 68 -4.84 -13.89 22.77
C ALA A 68 -6.37 -13.79 22.70
N PRO A 69 -7.11 -14.89 22.96
CA PRO A 69 -8.57 -14.83 23.07
C PRO A 69 -8.95 -13.89 24.22
N ALA A 70 -9.80 -12.91 23.94
CA ALA A 70 -10.29 -11.96 24.94
C ALA A 70 -11.78 -12.24 25.25
N PRO A 71 -12.24 -11.95 26.49
CA PRO A 71 -13.66 -11.94 26.79
C PRO A 71 -14.43 -11.03 25.81
N GLN A 72 -15.68 -11.39 25.47
CA GLN A 72 -16.50 -10.61 24.53
C GLN A 72 -16.68 -9.14 24.94
N SER A 73 -16.69 -8.84 26.24
CA SER A 73 -16.78 -7.47 26.77
C SER A 73 -15.62 -6.57 26.33
N ASP A 74 -14.49 -7.16 25.95
CA ASP A 74 -13.27 -6.42 25.62
C ASP A 74 -13.10 -6.19 24.10
N VAL A 75 -13.94 -6.80 23.26
CA VAL A 75 -13.81 -6.66 21.79
C VAL A 75 -14.11 -5.24 21.33
N ALA A 76 -15.10 -4.56 21.91
CA ALA A 76 -15.38 -3.14 21.67
C ALA A 76 -14.17 -2.24 21.96
N ARG A 77 -13.51 -2.49 23.11
CA ARG A 77 -12.29 -1.78 23.51
C ARG A 77 -11.15 -2.03 22.52
N ARG A 78 -11.06 -3.22 21.97
CA ARG A 78 -10.07 -3.58 20.93
C ARG A 78 -10.31 -2.88 19.61
N ILE A 79 -11.57 -2.72 19.19
CA ILE A 79 -11.91 -1.95 17.99
C ILE A 79 -11.47 -0.49 18.18
N GLN A 80 -11.76 0.10 19.33
CA GLN A 80 -11.34 1.46 19.66
C GLN A 80 -9.81 1.59 19.73
N ALA A 81 -9.13 0.62 20.36
CA ALA A 81 -7.67 0.58 20.39
C ALA A 81 -7.08 0.47 18.98
N ALA A 82 -7.60 -0.44 18.14
CA ALA A 82 -7.16 -0.59 16.75
C ALA A 82 -7.36 0.72 15.95
N SER A 83 -8.50 1.38 16.12
CA SER A 83 -8.79 2.68 15.49
C SER A 83 -7.83 3.77 15.97
N ALA A 84 -7.54 3.84 17.27
CA ALA A 84 -6.60 4.80 17.84
C ALA A 84 -5.17 4.63 17.30
N LEU A 85 -4.82 3.43 16.82
CA LEU A 85 -3.54 3.14 16.15
C LEU A 85 -3.57 3.42 14.65
N GLY A 86 -4.73 3.76 14.08
CA GLY A 86 -4.91 3.89 12.65
C GLY A 86 -4.99 2.55 11.91
N CYS A 87 -5.27 1.44 12.62
CA CYS A 87 -5.56 0.17 11.95
C CYS A 87 -6.84 0.33 11.10
N GLY A 88 -6.85 -0.25 9.91
CA GLY A 88 -8.02 -0.30 9.03
C GLY A 88 -8.80 -1.60 9.16
N GLY A 89 -8.21 -2.63 9.76
CA GLY A 89 -8.86 -3.92 9.97
C GLY A 89 -8.48 -4.54 11.31
N LEU A 90 -9.36 -5.39 11.83
CA LEU A 90 -9.16 -6.20 13.02
C LEU A 90 -9.53 -7.65 12.71
N ILE A 91 -8.59 -8.56 12.89
CA ILE A 91 -8.82 -10.01 12.82
C ILE A 91 -9.31 -10.48 14.19
N LEU A 92 -10.47 -11.12 14.20
CA LEU A 92 -11.10 -11.73 15.38
C LEU A 92 -11.13 -13.24 15.24
N ALA A 93 -10.79 -13.95 16.31
CA ALA A 93 -10.93 -15.41 16.33
C ALA A 93 -12.42 -15.80 16.27
N GLN A 94 -12.74 -16.92 15.61
CA GLN A 94 -14.13 -17.38 15.48
C GLN A 94 -14.82 -17.52 16.85
N GLU A 95 -14.09 -17.99 17.86
CA GLU A 95 -14.58 -18.18 19.23
C GLU A 95 -15.02 -16.88 19.92
N GLU A 96 -14.47 -15.73 19.49
CA GLU A 96 -14.83 -14.41 20.01
C GLU A 96 -16.17 -13.92 19.43
N VAL A 97 -16.66 -14.54 18.36
CA VAL A 97 -17.77 -14.04 17.54
C VAL A 97 -18.93 -15.03 17.54
N ASN A 98 -19.88 -14.81 18.44
CA ASN A 98 -21.22 -15.39 18.30
C ASN A 98 -21.98 -14.64 17.20
N SER A 99 -22.76 -15.35 16.37
CA SER A 99 -23.56 -14.76 15.28
C SER A 99 -24.48 -13.61 15.74
N LEU A 100 -25.02 -13.71 16.96
CA LEU A 100 -25.85 -12.67 17.58
C LEU A 100 -25.09 -11.35 17.84
N ASN A 101 -23.76 -11.37 17.92
CA ASN A 101 -22.93 -10.21 18.27
C ASN A 101 -22.16 -9.63 17.07
N LEU A 102 -21.97 -10.38 15.98
CA LEU A 102 -21.16 -9.93 14.84
C LEU A 102 -21.67 -8.61 14.25
N ARG A 103 -22.99 -8.50 13.99
CA ARG A 103 -23.58 -7.29 13.43
C ARG A 103 -23.31 -6.05 14.31
N ARG A 104 -23.36 -6.21 15.63
CA ARG A 104 -23.02 -5.13 16.57
C ARG A 104 -21.55 -4.75 16.46
N LEU A 105 -20.64 -5.72 16.45
CA LEU A 105 -19.20 -5.48 16.30
C LEU A 105 -18.84 -4.85 14.96
N VAL A 106 -19.49 -5.26 13.87
CA VAL A 106 -19.34 -4.63 12.53
C VAL A 106 -19.84 -3.20 12.55
N THR A 107 -20.99 -2.93 13.18
CA THR A 107 -21.51 -1.57 13.31
C THR A 107 -20.56 -0.67 14.09
N GLU A 108 -20.01 -1.17 15.20
CA GLU A 108 -19.00 -0.46 15.98
C GLU A 108 -17.70 -0.29 15.19
N GLY A 109 -17.23 -1.32 14.50
CA GLY A 109 -16.09 -1.24 13.57
C GLY A 109 -16.27 -0.15 12.52
N LYS A 110 -17.42 -0.12 11.84
CA LYS A 110 -17.76 0.91 10.86
C LYS A 110 -17.77 2.32 11.48
N GLN A 111 -18.29 2.49 12.70
CA GLN A 111 -18.24 3.76 13.43
C GLN A 111 -16.81 4.26 13.65
N TYR A 112 -15.86 3.35 13.90
CA TYR A 112 -14.45 3.67 14.13
C TYR A 112 -13.56 3.52 12.87
N GLY A 113 -14.14 3.23 11.71
CA GLY A 113 -13.41 3.02 10.46
C GLY A 113 -12.50 1.78 10.47
N VAL A 114 -12.88 0.74 11.21
CA VAL A 114 -12.18 -0.55 11.35
C VAL A 114 -13.04 -1.67 10.75
N SER A 115 -12.52 -2.31 9.73
CA SER A 115 -13.10 -3.50 9.10
C SER A 115 -12.91 -4.74 9.97
N ILE A 116 -13.93 -5.60 10.07
CA ILE A 116 -13.85 -6.84 10.86
C ILE A 116 -13.54 -8.01 9.94
N ILE A 117 -12.45 -8.73 10.21
CA ILE A 117 -12.05 -9.94 9.49
C ILE A 117 -12.20 -11.12 10.45
N LEU A 118 -12.80 -12.21 9.99
CA LEU A 118 -13.03 -13.40 10.81
C LEU A 118 -11.97 -14.45 10.54
N GLU A 119 -11.33 -14.93 11.60
CA GLU A 119 -10.47 -16.09 11.55
C GLU A 119 -11.33 -17.35 11.33
N VAL A 120 -10.94 -18.19 10.39
CA VAL A 120 -11.60 -19.45 10.07
C VAL A 120 -10.58 -20.58 10.26
N PRO A 121 -10.70 -21.37 11.35
CA PRO A 121 -9.85 -22.52 11.56
C PRO A 121 -10.19 -23.61 10.53
N ILE A 122 -9.16 -24.18 9.91
CA ILE A 122 -9.30 -25.22 8.90
C ILE A 122 -8.88 -26.55 9.51
N LEU A 123 -9.85 -27.46 9.59
CA LEU A 123 -9.66 -28.86 9.95
C LEU A 123 -9.09 -29.64 8.75
N GLU A 124 -8.33 -30.69 8.99
CA GLU A 124 -7.73 -31.50 7.92
C GLU A 124 -8.78 -32.23 7.08
N ASP A 125 -9.85 -32.73 7.72
CA ASP A 125 -10.89 -33.54 7.10
C ASP A 125 -12.26 -32.87 7.22
N TYR A 126 -12.65 -32.12 6.18
CA TYR A 126 -14.00 -31.59 6.07
C TYR A 126 -14.93 -32.60 5.41
N ASP A 127 -15.99 -33.01 6.11
CA ASP A 127 -17.10 -33.73 5.47
C ASP A 127 -18.04 -32.77 4.71
N CYS A 128 -18.94 -33.33 3.89
CA CYS A 128 -19.87 -32.53 3.08
C CYS A 128 -20.83 -31.68 3.94
N HIS A 129 -21.18 -32.12 5.15
CA HIS A 129 -22.04 -31.38 6.06
C HIS A 129 -21.30 -30.20 6.70
N GLN A 130 -20.03 -30.38 7.05
CA GLN A 130 -19.16 -29.34 7.60
C GLN A 130 -18.87 -28.26 6.54
N LEU A 131 -18.62 -28.64 5.28
CA LEU A 131 -18.48 -27.67 4.19
C LEU A 131 -19.75 -26.86 3.97
N GLN A 132 -20.91 -27.52 3.98
CA GLN A 132 -22.18 -26.83 3.84
C GLN A 132 -22.43 -25.87 5.02
N ARG A 133 -22.13 -26.28 6.25
CA ARG A 133 -22.21 -25.40 7.44
C ARG A 133 -21.27 -24.21 7.33
N LEU A 134 -20.04 -24.41 6.87
CA LEU A 134 -19.07 -23.33 6.67
C LEU A 134 -19.58 -22.34 5.62
N LYS A 135 -20.13 -22.83 4.52
CA LYS A 135 -20.72 -22.02 3.46
C LYS A 135 -21.91 -21.19 3.96
N ASP A 136 -22.81 -21.81 4.72
CA ASP A 136 -23.97 -21.12 5.29
C ASP A 136 -23.54 -20.10 6.36
N ALA A 137 -22.54 -20.43 7.18
CA ALA A 137 -21.95 -19.51 8.14
C ALA A 137 -21.27 -18.31 7.44
N ALA A 138 -20.49 -18.55 6.39
CA ALA A 138 -19.82 -17.50 5.62
C ALA A 138 -20.83 -16.52 5.01
N ARG A 139 -21.91 -17.02 4.41
CA ARG A 139 -23.03 -16.19 3.91
C ARG A 139 -23.62 -15.34 5.02
N SER A 140 -23.90 -15.95 6.17
CA SER A 140 -24.45 -15.26 7.34
C SER A 140 -23.51 -14.16 7.82
N TRP A 141 -22.22 -14.44 7.95
CA TRP A 141 -21.21 -13.48 8.40
C TRP A 141 -21.01 -12.32 7.42
N LEU A 142 -20.98 -12.58 6.12
CA LEU A 142 -20.90 -11.55 5.09
C LEU A 142 -22.17 -10.69 5.05
N ALA A 143 -23.36 -11.29 5.23
CA ALA A 143 -24.62 -10.57 5.34
C ALA A 143 -24.69 -9.68 6.58
N ASP A 144 -24.05 -10.09 7.69
CA ASP A 144 -23.86 -9.28 8.88
C ASP A 144 -22.74 -8.22 8.75
N GLY A 145 -22.03 -8.23 7.62
CA GLY A 145 -21.08 -7.19 7.21
C GLY A 145 -19.61 -7.48 7.58
N ALA A 146 -19.25 -8.74 7.81
CA ALA A 146 -17.84 -9.13 7.90
C ALA A 146 -17.08 -8.72 6.62
N SER A 147 -15.91 -8.11 6.79
CA SER A 147 -15.09 -7.56 5.70
C SER A 147 -14.16 -8.58 5.06
N GLY A 148 -14.07 -9.79 5.61
CA GLY A 148 -13.18 -10.81 5.08
C GLY A 148 -12.97 -12.00 5.99
N PHE A 149 -12.13 -12.91 5.53
CA PHE A 149 -11.75 -14.14 6.22
C PHE A 149 -10.23 -14.28 6.30
N TYR A 150 -9.75 -14.84 7.39
CA TYR A 150 -8.35 -15.25 7.56
C TYR A 150 -8.28 -16.74 7.86
N LEU A 151 -7.69 -17.49 6.94
CA LEU A 151 -7.65 -18.94 7.00
C LEU A 151 -6.42 -19.42 7.79
N LEU A 152 -6.65 -20.33 8.74
CA LEU A 152 -5.59 -20.86 9.60
C LEU A 152 -5.61 -22.37 9.69
N GLY A 153 -4.42 -22.98 9.61
CA GLY A 153 -4.23 -24.42 9.74
C GLY A 153 -4.67 -25.22 8.51
N GLY A 154 -4.81 -26.53 8.70
CA GLY A 154 -5.25 -27.47 7.67
C GLY A 154 -4.20 -27.83 6.62
N GLY A 155 -4.54 -28.79 5.77
CA GLY A 155 -3.72 -29.19 4.63
C GLY A 155 -3.94 -28.30 3.40
N LYS A 156 -2.95 -28.25 2.50
CA LYS A 156 -2.96 -27.44 1.25
C LYS A 156 -4.23 -27.57 0.43
N ALA A 157 -4.63 -28.80 0.13
CA ALA A 157 -5.83 -29.06 -0.67
C ALA A 157 -7.10 -28.50 0.00
N THR A 158 -7.21 -28.65 1.33
CA THR A 158 -8.36 -28.18 2.10
C THR A 158 -8.43 -26.66 2.14
N VAL A 159 -7.29 -25.97 2.33
CA VAL A 159 -7.22 -24.50 2.28
C VAL A 159 -7.62 -23.96 0.91
N ILE A 160 -7.12 -24.55 -0.18
CA ILE A 160 -7.49 -24.13 -1.54
C ILE A 160 -8.99 -24.31 -1.76
N MET A 161 -9.53 -25.48 -1.42
CA MET A 161 -10.96 -25.77 -1.55
C MET A 161 -11.81 -24.76 -0.76
N ILE A 162 -11.48 -24.50 0.51
CA ILE A 162 -12.21 -23.56 1.35
C ILE A 162 -12.08 -22.13 0.81
N SER A 163 -10.90 -21.72 0.36
CA SER A 163 -10.69 -20.39 -0.21
C SER A 163 -11.58 -20.16 -1.44
N GLN A 164 -11.73 -21.15 -2.31
CA GLN A 164 -12.62 -21.08 -3.48
C GLN A 164 -14.09 -20.97 -3.07
N ILE A 165 -14.51 -21.75 -2.06
CA ILE A 165 -15.88 -21.65 -1.51
C ILE A 165 -16.13 -20.24 -0.99
N LEU A 166 -15.25 -19.71 -0.14
CA LEU A 166 -15.41 -18.39 0.44
C LEU A 166 -15.35 -17.28 -0.61
N GLN A 167 -14.49 -17.42 -1.62
CA GLN A 167 -14.40 -16.47 -2.72
C GLN A 167 -15.71 -16.41 -3.51
N ASN A 168 -16.32 -17.56 -3.83
CA ASN A 168 -17.62 -17.59 -4.49
C ASN A 168 -18.69 -16.87 -3.66
N GLU A 169 -18.69 -17.05 -2.34
CA GLU A 169 -19.65 -16.37 -1.45
C GLU A 169 -19.40 -14.87 -1.33
N VAL A 170 -18.13 -14.45 -1.35
CA VAL A 170 -17.74 -13.04 -1.42
C VAL A 170 -18.20 -12.41 -2.74
N GLU A 171 -18.03 -13.09 -3.87
CA GLU A 171 -18.43 -12.58 -5.19
C GLU A 171 -19.95 -12.44 -5.34
N ILE A 172 -20.73 -13.32 -4.70
CA ILE A 172 -22.21 -13.24 -4.69
C ILE A 172 -22.68 -11.97 -3.96
N ILE A 173 -22.01 -11.58 -2.87
CA ILE A 173 -22.37 -10.42 -2.05
C ILE A 173 -21.68 -9.18 -2.65
N SER A 174 -22.24 -8.71 -3.76
CA SER A 174 -21.69 -7.57 -4.52
C SER A 174 -21.75 -6.26 -3.73
N GLY A 175 -20.69 -5.45 -3.81
CA GLY A 175 -20.74 -4.01 -3.49
C GLY A 175 -19.75 -3.51 -2.46
N GLU A 176 -19.13 -4.39 -1.66
CA GLU A 176 -18.07 -4.02 -0.72
C GLU A 176 -16.78 -4.80 -1.04
N GLU A 177 -15.61 -4.15 -0.92
CA GLU A 177 -14.31 -4.82 -1.04
C GLU A 177 -14.12 -5.79 0.13
N ARG A 178 -14.05 -7.09 -0.17
CA ARG A 178 -13.81 -8.15 0.82
C ARG A 178 -12.44 -8.77 0.63
N LEU A 179 -11.88 -9.28 1.73
CA LEU A 179 -10.53 -9.81 1.77
C LEU A 179 -10.52 -11.28 2.24
N ILE A 180 -9.78 -12.14 1.57
CA ILE A 180 -9.44 -13.49 2.02
C ILE A 180 -7.93 -13.54 2.20
N LEU A 181 -7.50 -13.82 3.42
CA LEU A 181 -6.10 -13.98 3.79
C LEU A 181 -5.78 -15.48 3.87
N LEU A 182 -4.84 -15.94 3.06
CA LEU A 182 -4.39 -17.33 3.01
C LEU A 182 -3.09 -17.51 3.80
N PRO A 183 -2.84 -18.67 4.40
CA PRO A 183 -1.59 -18.94 5.10
C PRO A 183 -0.39 -18.96 4.13
N ASP A 184 0.79 -18.77 4.70
CA ASP A 184 2.05 -18.55 3.97
C ASP A 184 2.62 -19.77 3.28
N TRP A 185 2.44 -20.94 3.89
CA TRP A 185 2.92 -22.21 3.38
C TRP A 185 2.21 -22.65 2.08
N LEU A 186 1.17 -21.91 1.65
CA LEU A 186 0.56 -22.03 0.32
C LEU A 186 1.47 -21.37 -0.74
N CYS A 187 2.69 -21.91 -0.91
CA CYS A 187 3.79 -21.23 -1.60
C CYS A 187 3.74 -21.24 -3.14
N ASP A 188 2.90 -22.06 -3.76
CA ASP A 188 2.93 -22.24 -5.22
C ASP A 188 1.91 -21.32 -5.91
N ASP A 189 2.40 -20.38 -6.73
CA ASP A 189 1.58 -19.43 -7.49
C ASP A 189 0.58 -20.10 -8.44
N GLU A 190 0.87 -21.35 -8.86
CA GLU A 190 0.00 -22.15 -9.73
C GLU A 190 -1.32 -22.54 -9.05
N ASP A 191 -1.34 -22.58 -7.71
CA ASP A 191 -2.49 -23.00 -6.92
C ASP A 191 -3.33 -21.82 -6.40
N MET A 192 -2.88 -20.58 -6.64
CA MET A 192 -3.61 -19.39 -6.22
C MET A 192 -4.88 -19.19 -7.05
N PRO A 193 -6.01 -18.80 -6.42
CA PRO A 193 -7.21 -18.48 -7.16
C PRO A 193 -6.95 -17.35 -8.17
N LYS A 194 -7.56 -17.44 -9.36
CA LYS A 194 -7.32 -16.50 -10.47
C LYS A 194 -7.69 -15.05 -10.13
N ASN A 195 -8.53 -14.82 -9.11
CA ASN A 195 -8.95 -13.48 -8.69
C ASN A 195 -8.03 -12.94 -7.58
N LYS A 196 -6.86 -12.44 -7.98
CA LYS A 196 -5.79 -12.02 -7.06
C LYS A 196 -6.11 -10.78 -6.21
N SER A 197 -7.09 -9.97 -6.62
CA SER A 197 -7.36 -8.68 -5.95
C SER A 197 -7.95 -8.81 -4.54
N GLN A 198 -8.64 -9.93 -4.26
CA GLN A 198 -9.33 -10.16 -2.99
C GLN A 198 -8.68 -11.26 -2.15
N VAL A 199 -7.74 -12.02 -2.73
CA VAL A 199 -7.09 -13.15 -2.08
C VAL A 199 -5.62 -12.83 -1.91
N LEU A 200 -5.19 -12.54 -0.68
CA LEU A 200 -3.80 -12.23 -0.38
C LEU A 200 -3.15 -13.39 0.37
N ARG A 201 -1.91 -13.69 0.00
CA ARG A 201 -1.09 -14.65 0.76
C ARG A 201 -0.48 -13.95 1.95
N THR A 202 -0.61 -14.50 3.15
CA THR A 202 0.17 -14.03 4.29
C THR A 202 1.61 -14.47 4.14
N CYS A 203 2.53 -13.66 4.62
CA CYS A 203 3.94 -13.97 4.61
C CYS A 203 4.52 -13.55 5.95
N PRO A 204 4.84 -14.51 6.84
CA PRO A 204 5.38 -14.20 8.14
C PRO A 204 6.79 -13.67 7.96
N LEU A 205 7.05 -12.52 8.58
CA LEU A 205 8.37 -11.97 8.72
C LEU A 205 9.05 -12.63 9.92
N THR A 206 9.48 -13.89 9.78
CA THR A 206 10.17 -14.64 10.83
C THR A 206 11.66 -14.40 10.81
N ASP A 207 12.30 -14.57 9.64
CA ASP A 207 13.73 -14.43 9.45
C ASP A 207 14.10 -13.17 8.67
N TRP A 208 15.23 -12.54 9.00
CA TRP A 208 15.87 -11.46 8.22
C TRP A 208 16.29 -11.88 6.79
N ASN A 209 15.86 -13.04 6.31
CA ASN A 209 16.07 -13.57 4.95
C ASN A 209 15.26 -12.80 3.89
N LEU A 210 15.26 -11.47 3.99
CA LEU A 210 14.78 -10.52 2.99
C LEU A 210 15.47 -10.69 1.63
N GLN A 211 16.65 -11.32 1.63
CA GLN A 211 17.35 -11.72 0.41
C GLN A 211 16.60 -12.77 -0.41
N LYS A 212 15.66 -13.53 0.17
CA LYS A 212 14.78 -14.43 -0.59
C LYS A 212 13.62 -13.69 -1.26
N PHE A 213 13.30 -12.48 -0.79
CA PHE A 213 12.22 -11.64 -1.32
C PHE A 213 12.70 -10.73 -2.44
N THR A 214 13.67 -11.20 -3.24
CA THR A 214 14.20 -10.47 -4.40
C THR A 214 13.07 -10.15 -5.37
N VAL A 215 12.60 -8.90 -5.28
CA VAL A 215 11.95 -8.10 -6.33
C VAL A 215 11.12 -8.93 -7.31
N ARG A 216 10.03 -9.54 -6.82
CA ARG A 216 8.95 -9.97 -7.70
C ARG A 216 7.85 -8.92 -7.71
N SER A 217 7.24 -8.73 -8.87
CA SER A 217 6.05 -7.91 -9.09
C SER A 217 4.83 -8.31 -8.22
N GLU A 218 4.94 -9.41 -7.48
CA GLU A 218 3.91 -10.04 -6.64
C GLU A 218 3.75 -9.41 -5.23
N MET A 219 4.63 -8.47 -4.84
CA MET A 219 4.56 -7.88 -3.49
C MET A 219 3.26 -7.10 -3.20
N LYS A 220 2.54 -6.63 -4.23
CA LYS A 220 1.26 -5.91 -4.07
C LYS A 220 0.13 -6.81 -3.57
N ASP A 221 0.21 -8.11 -3.87
CA ASP A 221 -0.79 -9.12 -3.51
C ASP A 221 -0.35 -9.93 -2.27
N THR A 222 0.63 -9.40 -1.52
CA THR A 222 1.18 -10.02 -0.32
C THR A 222 0.66 -9.31 0.93
N ALA A 223 0.32 -10.10 1.95
CA ALA A 223 0.03 -9.63 3.29
C ALA A 223 1.20 -9.97 4.23
N TRP A 224 1.97 -8.98 4.67
CA TRP A 224 3.13 -9.18 5.54
C TRP A 224 2.69 -9.32 6.99
N GLU A 225 2.95 -10.48 7.60
CA GLU A 225 2.54 -10.76 8.97
C GLU A 225 3.73 -10.68 9.94
N VAL A 226 3.61 -9.85 10.97
CA VAL A 226 4.59 -9.79 12.05
C VAL A 226 4.05 -10.55 13.26
N MET A 227 4.68 -11.67 13.55
CA MET A 227 4.33 -12.55 14.67
C MET A 227 4.91 -12.01 15.99
N SER A 228 4.13 -12.07 17.06
CA SER A 228 4.52 -11.51 18.38
C SER A 228 5.43 -12.42 19.22
N GLY A 229 5.79 -13.61 18.72
CA GLY A 229 6.41 -14.67 19.53
C GLY A 229 7.89 -14.49 19.85
N ASP A 230 8.58 -13.60 19.14
CA ASP A 230 10.02 -13.40 19.28
C ASP A 230 10.31 -11.91 19.52
N THR A 231 10.83 -11.60 20.71
CA THR A 231 11.09 -10.22 21.15
C THR A 231 12.30 -9.63 20.44
N ASP A 232 13.24 -10.48 20.03
CA ASP A 232 14.50 -10.03 19.44
C ASP A 232 14.23 -9.52 18.04
N GLY A 233 14.58 -8.26 17.80
CA GLY A 233 14.32 -7.61 16.51
C GLY A 233 12.84 -7.37 16.17
N LEU A 234 11.89 -7.59 17.10
CA LEU A 234 10.45 -7.32 16.85
C LEU A 234 10.21 -5.91 16.34
N GLN A 235 10.85 -4.90 16.95
CA GLN A 235 10.72 -3.50 16.55
C GLN A 235 11.19 -3.27 15.10
N LEU A 236 12.29 -3.91 14.71
CA LEU A 236 12.84 -3.77 13.37
C LEU A 236 11.97 -4.50 12.34
N ARG A 237 11.40 -5.67 12.69
CA ARG A 237 10.44 -6.39 11.85
C ARG A 237 9.16 -5.60 11.64
N GLN A 238 8.63 -4.99 12.70
CA GLN A 238 7.48 -4.08 12.61
C GLN A 238 7.80 -2.88 11.72
N PHE A 239 8.97 -2.24 11.92
CA PHE A 239 9.40 -1.12 11.09
C PHE A 239 9.48 -1.51 9.62
N LEU A 240 10.15 -2.63 9.34
CA LEU A 240 10.26 -3.18 8.01
C LEU A 240 8.90 -3.44 7.38
N ALA A 241 8.04 -4.22 8.04
CA ALA A 241 6.71 -4.57 7.54
C ALA A 241 5.93 -3.33 7.13
N ILE A 242 5.88 -2.31 7.98
CA ILE A 242 5.12 -1.07 7.73
C ILE A 242 5.74 -0.22 6.61
N THR A 243 6.97 -0.50 6.21
CA THR A 243 7.63 0.13 5.06
C THR A 243 7.56 -0.70 3.77
N LEU A 244 7.12 -1.95 3.83
CA LEU A 244 6.94 -2.81 2.65
C LEU A 244 5.63 -2.49 1.91
N PRO A 245 5.60 -2.60 0.57
CA PRO A 245 4.37 -2.52 -0.21
C PRO A 245 3.46 -3.72 0.11
N GLY A 246 2.14 -3.54 0.00
CA GLY A 246 1.15 -4.58 0.27
C GLY A 246 0.31 -4.36 1.53
N THR A 247 -0.34 -5.40 2.00
CA THR A 247 -1.17 -5.37 3.22
C THR A 247 -0.31 -5.75 4.43
N ILE A 248 -0.44 -5.06 5.56
CA ILE A 248 0.37 -5.36 6.76
C ILE A 248 -0.53 -5.92 7.84
N ILE A 249 -0.13 -7.05 8.43
CA ILE A 249 -0.78 -7.69 9.56
C ILE A 249 0.16 -7.60 10.76
N LEU A 250 -0.25 -6.86 11.79
CA LEU A 250 0.50 -6.75 13.04
C LEU A 250 -0.20 -7.55 14.13
N SER A 251 0.51 -8.51 14.71
CA SER A 251 0.10 -9.14 15.97
C SER A 251 0.36 -8.17 17.11
N LEU A 252 -0.70 -7.57 17.65
CA LEU A 252 -0.59 -6.62 18.75
C LEU A 252 -0.92 -7.30 20.07
N ASN A 253 0.04 -7.30 21.00
CA ASN A 253 -0.23 -7.69 22.37
C ASN A 253 -0.73 -6.46 23.13
N GLN A 254 -2.02 -6.46 23.50
CA GLN A 254 -2.70 -5.32 24.13
C GLN A 254 -2.10 -4.89 25.48
N SER A 255 -1.26 -5.73 26.08
CA SER A 255 -0.64 -5.46 27.38
C SER A 255 0.47 -4.40 27.33
N GLN A 256 1.03 -4.09 26.15
CA GLN A 256 2.18 -3.19 26.04
C GLN A 256 1.83 -1.87 25.34
N PRO A 257 2.25 -0.71 25.89
CA PRO A 257 2.10 0.56 25.20
C PRO A 257 2.94 0.55 23.92
N LEU A 258 2.38 1.07 22.84
CA LEU A 258 3.07 1.10 21.57
C LEU A 258 4.17 2.16 21.58
N PRO A 259 5.36 1.86 21.04
CA PRO A 259 6.41 2.86 20.89
C PRO A 259 5.92 4.05 20.07
N SER A 260 6.29 5.26 20.47
CA SER A 260 5.88 6.49 19.77
C SER A 260 6.28 6.50 18.28
N TRP A 261 7.43 5.90 17.94
CA TRP A 261 7.89 5.78 16.55
C TRP A 261 6.93 4.92 15.71
N LEU A 262 6.32 3.89 16.31
CA LEU A 262 5.42 2.97 15.62
C LEU A 262 4.11 3.66 15.29
N SER A 263 3.52 4.38 16.25
CA SER A 263 2.33 5.21 16.01
C SER A 263 2.58 6.25 14.91
N PHE A 264 3.73 6.92 14.94
CA PHE A 264 4.09 7.87 13.89
C PHE A 264 4.25 7.21 12.52
N LEU A 265 4.89 6.04 12.45
CA LEU A 265 5.07 5.30 11.21
C LEU A 265 3.75 4.82 10.61
N LEU A 266 2.79 4.40 11.45
CA LEU A 266 1.44 4.04 11.00
C LEU A 266 0.70 5.23 10.38
N ILE A 267 0.77 6.40 11.03
CA ILE A 267 0.22 7.65 10.49
C ILE A 267 0.91 8.02 9.17
N LEU A 268 2.24 7.90 9.12
CA LEU A 268 3.02 8.21 7.93
C LEU A 268 2.67 7.28 6.77
N ARG A 269 2.51 5.97 7.00
CA ARG A 269 2.05 5.01 5.98
C ARG A 269 0.70 5.41 5.42
N PHE A 270 -0.26 5.77 6.27
CA PHE A 270 -1.59 6.18 5.82
C PHE A 270 -1.54 7.45 4.95
N GLN A 271 -0.64 8.38 5.26
CA GLN A 271 -0.50 9.67 4.56
C GLN A 271 0.42 9.62 3.32
N THR A 272 1.26 8.59 3.19
CA THR A 272 2.32 8.55 2.17
C THR A 272 2.11 7.36 1.22
N PRO A 273 1.52 7.59 0.03
CA PRO A 273 1.29 6.55 -0.98
C PRO A 273 2.52 5.72 -1.35
N ASP A 274 3.71 6.33 -1.29
CA ASP A 274 5.01 5.70 -1.55
C ASP A 274 5.22 4.44 -0.70
N LEU A 275 4.69 4.38 0.53
CA LEU A 275 4.90 3.26 1.44
C LEU A 275 4.04 2.03 1.13
N TYR A 276 2.92 2.20 0.43
CA TYR A 276 2.00 1.08 0.13
C TYR A 276 1.76 0.82 -1.36
N THR A 277 2.03 1.78 -2.25
CA THR A 277 1.93 1.62 -3.71
C THR A 277 3.27 1.76 -4.46
N GLY A 278 4.29 2.27 -3.79
CA GLY A 278 5.60 2.54 -4.39
C GLY A 278 6.30 1.29 -4.89
N TRP A 279 7.20 1.49 -5.85
CA TRP A 279 8.07 0.43 -6.32
C TRP A 279 9.20 0.24 -5.31
N LEU A 280 9.40 -1.00 -4.86
CA LEU A 280 10.43 -1.36 -3.88
C LEU A 280 11.64 -1.97 -4.56
N GLN A 281 12.81 -1.37 -4.37
CA GLN A 281 14.10 -1.95 -4.71
C GLN A 281 14.86 -2.29 -3.43
N ILE A 282 15.17 -3.56 -3.26
CA ILE A 282 15.97 -4.04 -2.13
C ILE A 282 17.44 -4.03 -2.53
N ILE A 283 18.27 -3.35 -1.73
CA ILE A 283 19.72 -3.32 -1.86
C ILE A 283 20.27 -3.93 -0.56
N SER A 284 20.78 -5.17 -0.66
CA SER A 284 21.49 -5.81 0.46
C SER A 284 22.98 -5.78 0.18
N ASP A 285 23.75 -5.23 1.11
CA ASP A 285 25.22 -5.22 1.07
C ASP A 285 25.83 -6.26 2.02
N GLY A 286 25.01 -7.20 2.52
CA GLY A 286 25.42 -8.23 3.46
C GLY A 286 25.71 -7.74 4.88
N SER A 287 25.61 -6.44 5.16
CA SER A 287 25.82 -5.85 6.50
C SER A 287 24.67 -4.93 6.94
N SER A 288 23.88 -4.44 6.00
CA SER A 288 22.71 -3.62 6.25
C SER A 288 21.61 -4.02 5.28
N TYR A 289 20.36 -3.83 5.71
CA TYR A 289 19.23 -3.91 4.79
C TYR A 289 18.85 -2.51 4.35
N ARG A 290 18.86 -2.28 3.05
CA ARG A 290 18.41 -1.02 2.45
C ARG A 290 17.26 -1.31 1.50
N ALA A 291 16.19 -0.56 1.64
CA ALA A 291 15.02 -0.64 0.78
C ALA A 291 14.72 0.76 0.24
N LEU A 292 14.72 0.91 -1.08
CA LEU A 292 14.28 2.13 -1.75
C LEU A 292 12.84 1.95 -2.16
N SER A 293 11.97 2.84 -1.70
CA SER A 293 10.62 2.97 -2.23
C SER A 293 10.52 4.24 -3.07
N HIS A 294 10.05 4.10 -4.31
CA HIS A 294 9.89 5.21 -5.24
C HIS A 294 8.43 5.35 -5.67
N TRP A 295 7.90 6.57 -5.58
CA TRP A 295 6.58 6.91 -6.12
C TRP A 295 6.53 8.39 -6.54
N GLY A 296 6.20 8.64 -7.81
CA GLY A 296 6.23 9.98 -8.38
C GLY A 296 7.62 10.62 -8.32
N CYS A 297 7.73 11.81 -7.73
CA CYS A 297 9.00 12.53 -7.56
C CYS A 297 9.63 12.38 -6.18
N SER A 298 9.02 11.59 -5.28
CA SER A 298 9.50 11.33 -3.92
C SER A 298 10.17 9.97 -3.86
N THR A 299 11.33 9.91 -3.22
CA THR A 299 12.03 8.64 -2.95
C THR A 299 12.27 8.52 -1.46
N LEU A 300 11.79 7.41 -0.90
CA LEU A 300 12.02 7.03 0.48
C LEU A 300 13.11 5.97 0.53
N LEU A 301 14.02 6.12 1.47
CA LEU A 301 15.07 5.15 1.74
C LEU A 301 14.88 4.62 3.18
N VAL A 302 14.60 3.34 3.27
CA VAL A 302 14.54 2.56 4.50
C VAL A 302 15.90 1.93 4.74
N ILE A 303 16.46 2.12 5.92
CA ILE A 303 17.73 1.51 6.33
C ILE A 303 17.52 0.79 7.65
N ILE A 304 17.89 -0.49 7.71
CA ILE A 304 17.76 -1.32 8.91
C ILE A 304 19.12 -1.92 9.26
N GLY A 305 19.55 -1.69 10.51
CA GLY A 305 20.81 -2.17 11.05
C GLY A 305 20.59 -3.51 11.74
N CYS A 306 20.91 -4.60 11.03
CA CYS A 306 20.68 -5.96 11.50
C CYS A 306 21.79 -6.51 12.42
N TYR A 307 22.81 -5.72 12.75
CA TYR A 307 24.02 -6.19 13.45
C TYR A 307 24.19 -5.54 14.80
N ASP A 308 24.97 -6.20 15.65
CA ASP A 308 25.32 -5.76 17.00
C ASP A 308 26.32 -4.59 17.04
N GLN A 309 26.86 -4.19 15.89
CA GLN A 309 27.84 -3.11 15.76
C GLN A 309 27.29 -1.93 14.98
N SER A 310 27.73 -0.73 15.33
CA SER A 310 27.39 0.47 14.58
C SER A 310 28.03 0.44 13.19
N GLN A 311 27.29 0.88 12.17
CA GLN A 311 27.75 0.86 10.78
C GLN A 311 27.63 2.25 10.15
N ASN A 312 28.55 2.59 9.26
CA ASN A 312 28.42 3.78 8.42
C ASN A 312 27.90 3.36 7.05
N VAL A 313 26.67 3.75 6.76
CA VAL A 313 25.95 3.39 5.54
C VAL A 313 26.07 4.54 4.55
N SER A 314 26.71 4.31 3.40
CA SER A 314 26.80 5.31 2.34
C SER A 314 25.40 5.59 1.75
N LEU A 315 25.05 6.88 1.63
CA LEU A 315 23.82 7.35 1.00
C LEU A 315 23.96 7.51 -0.52
N ARG A 316 25.18 7.35 -1.06
CA ARG A 316 25.41 7.46 -2.49
C ARG A 316 24.78 6.29 -3.21
N LEU A 317 23.67 6.58 -3.89
CA LEU A 317 22.93 5.66 -4.73
C LEU A 317 22.97 6.19 -6.16
N PRO A 318 22.94 5.32 -7.18
CA PRO A 318 22.85 5.77 -8.57
C PRO A 318 21.61 6.66 -8.74
N HIS A 319 21.78 7.83 -9.37
CA HIS A 319 20.70 8.78 -9.71
C HIS A 319 20.07 9.57 -8.55
N PHE A 320 20.68 9.57 -7.36
CA PHE A 320 20.19 10.36 -6.23
C PHE A 320 21.30 11.22 -5.61
N SER A 321 20.89 12.39 -5.11
CA SER A 321 21.75 13.25 -4.32
C SER A 321 22.30 12.50 -3.12
N ALA A 322 23.55 12.81 -2.75
CA ALA A 322 24.14 12.34 -1.49
C ALA A 322 23.49 12.96 -0.24
N SER A 323 22.37 13.69 -0.39
CA SER A 323 21.63 14.32 0.69
C SER A 323 20.31 13.61 0.96
N ALA A 324 20.01 13.39 2.24
CA ALA A 324 18.76 12.79 2.68
C ALA A 324 18.23 13.48 3.93
N ARG A 325 16.91 13.63 4.04
CA ARG A 325 16.25 14.14 5.24
C ARG A 325 15.76 12.97 6.09
N LEU A 326 16.18 12.89 7.34
CA LEU A 326 15.66 11.92 8.30
C LEU A 326 14.18 12.21 8.61
N LEU A 327 13.29 11.26 8.33
CA LEU A 327 11.88 11.34 8.69
C LEU A 327 11.60 10.68 10.04
N LEU A 328 12.18 9.50 10.26
CA LEU A 328 11.94 8.69 11.47
C LEU A 328 13.17 7.85 11.80
N SER A 329 13.44 7.67 13.09
CA SER A 329 14.34 6.64 13.62
C SER A 329 13.65 5.87 14.75
N THR A 330 13.95 4.58 14.88
CA THR A 330 13.52 3.79 16.05
C THR A 330 14.26 4.17 17.32
N LYS A 331 15.41 4.87 17.22
CA LYS A 331 16.18 5.37 18.37
C LYS A 331 15.86 6.85 18.60
N GLN A 332 15.50 7.20 19.83
CA GLN A 332 15.07 8.57 20.21
C GLN A 332 16.18 9.63 20.12
N GLN A 333 17.45 9.22 19.99
CA GLN A 333 18.59 10.14 19.98
C GLN A 333 18.68 11.02 18.72
N ARG A 334 17.89 10.73 17.67
CA ARG A 334 17.90 11.51 16.43
C ARG A 334 16.67 12.38 16.30
N SER A 335 16.88 13.63 15.93
CA SER A 335 15.81 14.58 15.68
C SER A 335 15.26 14.42 14.25
N PRO A 336 13.95 14.20 14.08
CA PRO A 336 13.31 14.26 12.76
C PRO A 336 13.63 15.58 12.06
N GLY A 337 13.87 15.53 10.75
CA GLY A 337 14.21 16.68 9.92
C GLY A 337 15.71 16.95 9.77
N GLN A 338 16.58 16.23 10.48
CA GLN A 338 18.03 16.31 10.27
C GLN A 338 18.37 15.98 8.80
N VAL A 339 19.16 16.84 8.17
CA VAL A 339 19.72 16.60 6.84
C VAL A 339 21.03 15.84 7.02
N LEU A 340 21.13 14.70 6.36
CA LEU A 340 22.28 13.81 6.34
C LEU A 340 22.98 13.95 4.98
N GLN A 341 24.32 13.94 4.98
CA GLN A 341 25.14 14.10 3.79
C GLN A 341 26.13 12.94 3.68
N ASP A 342 26.25 12.37 2.47
CA ASP A 342 27.15 11.28 2.05
C ASP A 342 26.97 9.93 2.76
N SER A 343 26.79 9.92 4.07
CA SER A 343 26.65 8.71 4.87
C SER A 343 25.77 8.92 6.08
N VAL A 344 25.27 7.81 6.62
CA VAL A 344 24.52 7.78 7.87
C VAL A 344 25.12 6.71 8.77
N GLN A 345 25.55 7.13 9.97
CA GLN A 345 25.86 6.17 11.02
C GLN A 345 24.56 5.49 11.44
N LEU A 346 24.56 4.19 11.67
CA LEU A 346 23.42 3.38 12.09
C LEU A 346 23.80 2.64 13.36
N LEU A 347 23.01 2.79 14.42
CA LEU A 347 23.25 2.13 15.70
C LEU A 347 22.77 0.67 15.66
N PRO A 348 23.27 -0.21 16.55
CA PRO A 348 22.78 -1.57 16.66
C PRO A 348 21.27 -1.63 16.91
N GLY A 349 20.59 -2.39 16.05
CA GLY A 349 19.13 -2.50 16.05
C GLY A 349 18.41 -1.16 15.89
N GLU A 350 18.97 -0.25 15.09
CA GLU A 350 18.29 0.96 14.64
C GLU A 350 17.71 0.76 13.24
N ALA A 351 16.50 1.28 13.03
CA ALA A 351 15.94 1.46 11.70
C ALA A 351 15.64 2.93 11.48
N GLN A 352 15.88 3.39 10.25
CA GLN A 352 15.67 4.76 9.85
C GLN A 352 14.88 4.82 8.55
N LEU A 353 14.01 5.82 8.46
CA LEU A 353 13.31 6.20 7.25
C LEU A 353 13.78 7.58 6.83
N LEU A 354 14.34 7.65 5.63
CA LEU A 354 14.91 8.85 5.04
C LEU A 354 14.10 9.24 3.80
N ARG A 355 14.05 10.53 3.49
CA ARG A 355 13.59 11.05 2.20
C ARG A 355 14.80 11.55 1.43
N LEU A 356 15.06 10.96 0.26
CA LEU A 356 16.14 11.39 -0.62
C LEU A 356 15.75 12.66 -1.36
N THR A 357 16.69 13.57 -1.53
CA THR A 357 16.51 14.75 -2.37
C THR A 357 16.82 14.36 -3.82
N PRO A 358 15.95 14.63 -4.81
CA PRO A 358 16.32 14.50 -6.21
C PRO A 358 17.45 15.50 -6.53
N ASP A 359 18.33 15.13 -7.47
CA ASP A 359 19.41 16.00 -7.97
C ASP A 359 18.90 17.23 -8.75
#